data_AF-A0AAU4RW48-F1
#
_entry.id   AF-A0AAU4RW48-F1
#
_cell.length_a   1.000
_cell.length_b   1.000
_cell.length_c   1.000
_cell.angle_alpha   90.00
_cell.angle_beta   90.00
_cell.angle_gamma   90.00
#
_symmetry.space_group_name_H-M   'P 1'
#
loop_
_entity.id
_entity.type
_entity.pdbx_description
1 polymer ?
#
loop_
_entity_poly.entity_id
_entity_poly.type
_entity_poly.pdbx_seq_one_letter_code
_entity_poly.pdbx_strand_id
1 'polypeptide(L)'
;MTQDQKETAASATVDDTGHERAFGALLASLSDCFARSETRETFARMTRGMLMELEDVNCWSLAEAIGERGPHRLHHLLSRAV
;
A
#
# COMPACT_ATOMS: atom_id res chain seq x y z
N MET A 1 2.74 -19.77 -36.42
CA MET A 1 3.23 -19.71 -35.02
C MET A 1 3.72 -18.29 -34.71
N THR A 2 2.83 -17.28 -34.76
CA THR A 2 3.17 -15.86 -34.49
C THR A 2 1.94 -14.97 -34.20
N GLN A 3 0.77 -15.58 -33.91
CA GLN A 3 -0.48 -14.85 -33.65
C GLN A 3 -0.85 -14.98 -32.16
N ASP A 4 -0.74 -16.17 -31.58
CA ASP A 4 -1.08 -16.45 -30.16
C ASP A 4 -0.23 -15.68 -29.13
N GLN A 5 0.98 -15.27 -29.49
CA GLN A 5 1.85 -14.48 -28.60
C GLN A 5 1.44 -13.00 -28.51
N LYS A 6 0.73 -12.46 -29.51
CA LYS A 6 0.27 -11.06 -29.45
C LYS A 6 -1.00 -10.91 -28.63
N GLU A 7 -1.80 -11.96 -28.51
CA GLU A 7 -3.04 -11.97 -27.73
C GLU A 7 -2.78 -12.16 -26.23
N THR A 8 -1.75 -12.94 -25.87
CA THR A 8 -1.34 -13.15 -24.47
C THR A 8 -0.76 -11.90 -23.81
N ALA A 9 -0.11 -11.01 -24.59
CA ALA A 9 0.47 -9.78 -24.05
C ALA A 9 -0.55 -8.68 -23.70
N ALA A 10 -1.82 -8.83 -24.12
CA ALA A 10 -2.89 -7.90 -23.82
C ALA A 10 -3.58 -8.16 -22.47
N SER A 11 -3.15 -9.19 -21.73
CA SER A 11 -3.83 -9.69 -20.53
C SER A 11 -2.95 -9.58 -19.29
N ALA A 12 -2.66 -8.34 -18.88
CA ALA A 12 -2.38 -7.92 -17.50
C ALA A 12 -2.11 -6.41 -17.45
N THR A 13 -2.92 -5.59 -18.10
CA THR A 13 -2.87 -4.15 -17.85
C THR A 13 -3.42 -3.93 -16.45
N VAL A 14 -2.55 -3.72 -15.46
CA VAL A 14 -2.98 -3.26 -14.15
C VAL A 14 -3.71 -1.94 -14.38
N ASP A 15 -5.00 -1.89 -14.05
CA ASP A 15 -5.76 -0.65 -14.10
C ASP A 15 -5.29 0.24 -12.94
N ASP A 16 -4.19 0.95 -13.15
CA ASP A 16 -3.58 1.83 -12.15
C ASP A 16 -4.58 2.88 -11.65
N THR A 17 -5.45 3.38 -12.54
CA THR A 17 -6.46 4.38 -12.18
C THR A 17 -7.56 3.77 -11.31
N GLY A 18 -8.03 2.57 -11.64
CA GLY A 18 -8.97 1.81 -10.82
C GLY A 18 -8.38 1.43 -9.48
N HIS A 19 -7.11 1.01 -9.45
CA HIS A 19 -6.37 0.70 -8.23
C HIS A 19 -6.28 1.91 -7.31
N GLU A 20 -5.81 3.06 -7.81
CA GLU A 20 -5.70 4.30 -7.02
C GLU A 20 -7.07 4.77 -6.49
N ARG A 21 -8.13 4.66 -7.31
CA ARG A 21 -9.49 5.00 -6.88
C ARG A 21 -9.99 4.08 -5.77
N ALA A 22 -9.80 2.77 -5.91
CA ALA A 22 -10.21 1.78 -4.92
C ALA A 22 -9.44 1.97 -3.60
N PHE A 23 -8.13 2.19 -3.70
CA PHE A 23 -7.28 2.48 -2.55
C PHE A 23 -7.71 3.77 -1.84
N GLY A 24 -7.96 4.84 -2.58
CA GLY A 24 -8.47 6.09 -2.03
C GLY A 24 -9.84 5.93 -1.36
N ALA A 25 -10.75 5.16 -1.95
CA ALA A 25 -12.06 4.87 -1.37
C ALA A 25 -11.96 4.08 -0.05
N LEU A 26 -11.06 3.10 0.02
CA LEU A 26 -10.76 2.37 1.25
C LEU A 26 -10.22 3.31 2.34
N LEU A 27 -9.27 4.20 2.01
CA LEU A 27 -8.75 5.15 2.99
C LEU A 27 -9.81 6.16 3.44
N ALA A 28 -10.73 6.53 2.56
CA ALA A 28 -11.85 7.40 2.89
C ALA A 28 -12.83 6.72 3.85
N SER A 29 -13.14 5.43 3.66
CA SER A 29 -14.03 4.68 4.57
C SER A 29 -13.43 4.49 5.97
N LEU A 30 -12.10 4.50 6.08
CA LEU A 30 -11.38 4.40 7.35
C LEU A 30 -11.04 5.78 7.95
N SER A 31 -11.49 6.89 7.35
CA SER A 31 -11.06 8.23 7.76
C SER A 31 -11.40 8.56 9.21
N ASP A 32 -12.55 8.11 9.71
CA ASP A 32 -13.00 8.32 11.09
C ASP A 32 -12.19 7.52 12.13
N CYS A 33 -11.43 6.50 11.70
CA CYS A 33 -10.54 5.74 12.59
C CYS A 33 -9.29 6.55 12.99
N PHE A 34 -8.98 7.65 12.29
CA PHE A 34 -7.77 8.44 12.52
C PHE A 34 -8.10 9.85 12.99
N ALA A 35 -7.74 10.15 14.24
CA ALA A 35 -7.89 11.50 14.79
C ALA A 35 -6.97 12.55 14.13
N ARG A 36 -5.91 12.12 13.41
CA ARG A 36 -4.88 13.00 12.82
C ARG A 36 -4.60 12.59 11.38
N SER A 37 -4.44 13.58 10.50
CA SER A 37 -4.10 13.41 9.09
C SER A 37 -2.79 12.67 8.87
N GLU A 38 -1.78 12.95 9.70
CA GLU A 38 -0.43 12.39 9.61
C GLU A 38 -0.42 10.90 9.94
N THR A 39 -1.27 10.48 10.89
CA THR A 39 -1.45 9.06 11.23
C THR A 39 -2.14 8.33 10.10
N ARG A 40 -3.17 8.94 9.48
CA ARG A 40 -3.84 8.39 8.29
C ARG A 40 -2.89 8.26 7.11
N GLU A 41 -2.02 9.24 6.86
CA GLU A 41 -1.01 9.18 5.80
C GLU A 41 0.03 8.08 6.06
N THR A 42 0.47 7.93 7.31
CA THR A 42 1.38 6.86 7.71
C THR A 42 0.74 5.48 7.48
N PHE A 43 -0.54 5.32 7.84
CA PHE A 43 -1.30 4.11 7.55
C PHE A 43 -1.39 3.84 6.05
N ALA A 44 -1.76 4.84 5.25
CA ALA A 44 -1.83 4.72 3.79
C ALA A 44 -0.51 4.23 3.17
N ARG A 45 0.62 4.79 3.61
CA ARG A 45 1.94 4.35 3.14
C ARG A 45 2.24 2.92 3.56
N MET A 46 1.97 2.57 4.83
CA MET A 46 2.15 1.21 5.33
C MET A 46 1.32 0.19 4.54
N THR A 47 0.05 0.48 4.25
CA THR A 47 -0.80 -0.39 3.43
C THR A 47 -0.26 -0.55 2.02
N ARG A 48 0.28 0.51 1.40
CA ARG A 48 0.98 0.38 0.11
C ARG A 48 2.18 -0.56 0.22
N GLY A 49 3.01 -0.43 1.27
CA GLY A 49 4.14 -1.32 1.52
C GLY A 49 3.72 -2.78 1.68
N MET A 50 2.58 -3.06 2.32
CA MET A 50 2.04 -4.42 2.43
C MET A 50 1.61 -5.02 1.09
N LEU A 51 1.25 -4.19 0.12
CA LEU A 51 0.88 -4.62 -1.22
C LEU A 51 2.11 -4.84 -2.13
N MET A 52 3.34 -4.55 -1.67
CA MET A 52 4.56 -4.59 -2.50
C MET A 52 5.25 -5.95 -2.64
N GLU A 53 4.58 -7.09 -2.43
CA GLU A 53 5.20 -8.43 -2.56
C GLU A 53 6.58 -8.56 -1.85
N LEU A 54 6.69 -8.02 -0.63
CA LEU A 54 7.93 -8.09 0.15
C LEU A 54 8.15 -9.50 0.68
N GLU A 55 9.41 -9.95 0.72
CA GLU A 55 9.81 -11.23 1.32
C GLU A 55 9.44 -11.30 2.81
N ASP A 56 9.70 -10.21 3.53
CA ASP A 56 9.31 -10.01 4.92
C ASP A 56 8.38 -8.81 5.07
N VAL A 57 7.24 -9.01 5.73
CA VAL A 57 6.24 -7.96 6.03
C VAL A 57 6.34 -7.45 7.47
N ASN A 58 7.57 -7.24 7.94
CA ASN A 58 7.83 -6.64 9.26
C ASN A 58 7.93 -5.10 9.16
N CYS A 59 7.89 -4.39 10.29
CA CYS A 59 7.92 -2.92 10.32
C CYS A 59 9.24 -2.32 9.81
N TRP A 60 10.34 -3.06 9.82
CA TRP A 60 11.60 -2.61 9.24
C TRP A 60 11.53 -2.67 7.71
N SER A 61 11.25 -3.84 7.15
CA SER A 61 11.13 -4.06 5.70
C SER A 61 10.06 -3.16 5.06
N LEU A 62 8.93 -2.97 5.75
CA LEU A 62 7.89 -2.04 5.31
C LEU A 62 8.37 -0.58 5.33
N ALA A 63 9.11 -0.17 6.37
CA ALA A 63 9.65 1.19 6.44
C ALA A 63 10.64 1.47 5.30
N GLU A 64 11.49 0.49 4.98
CA GLU A 64 12.41 0.58 3.85
C GLU A 64 11.65 0.67 2.52
N ALA A 65 10.67 -0.20 2.30
CA ALA A 65 9.87 -0.24 1.08
C ALA A 65 9.12 1.08 0.82
N ILE A 66 8.70 1.78 1.87
CA ILE A 66 7.97 3.06 1.76
C ILE A 66 8.89 4.29 1.88
N GLY A 67 10.22 4.12 1.93
CA GLY A 67 11.20 5.21 1.99
C GLY A 67 11.32 5.93 3.33
N GLU A 68 10.91 5.31 4.44
CA GLU A 68 11.18 5.81 5.79
C GLU A 68 12.61 5.45 6.24
N ARG A 69 13.15 6.23 7.18
CA ARG A 69 14.50 5.99 7.75
C ARG A 69 14.54 4.86 8.78
N GLY A 70 13.39 4.32 9.17
CA GLY A 70 13.29 3.27 10.18
C GLY A 70 11.85 3.04 10.66
N PRO A 71 11.65 2.02 11.52
CA PRO A 71 10.32 1.48 11.83
C PRO A 71 9.52 2.32 12.81
N HIS A 72 10.10 3.38 13.40
CA HIS A 72 9.50 4.11 14.53
C HIS A 72 8.11 4.67 14.24
N ARG A 73 7.88 5.18 13.03
CA ARG A 73 6.55 5.69 12.62
C ARG A 73 5.52 4.57 12.55
N LEU A 74 5.90 3.41 12.01
CA LEU A 74 5.02 2.23 11.92
C LEU A 74 4.74 1.64 13.30
N HIS A 75 5.76 1.53 14.16
CA HIS A 75 5.58 1.10 15.54
C HIS A 75 4.67 2.03 16.33
N HIS A 76 4.83 3.35 16.17
CA HIS A 76 3.97 4.34 16.83
C HIS A 76 2.52 4.23 16.35
N LEU A 77 2.30 4.03 15.05
CA LEU A 77 0.99 3.79 14.47
C LEU A 77 0.34 2.54 15.10
N LEU A 78 1.03 1.41 15.08
CA LEU A 78 0.49 0.14 15.59
C LEU A 78 0.26 0.14 17.10
N SER A 79 1.14 0.79 17.87
CA SER A 79 1.03 0.86 19.34
C SER A 79 -0.16 1.71 19.80
N ARG A 80 -0.76 2.49 18.89
CA ARG A 80 -1.89 3.38 19.16
C ARG A 80 -3.20 2.91 18.55
N ALA A 81 -3.20 1.78 17.84
CA ALA A 81 -4.43 1.12 17.40
C ALA A 81 -5.12 0.55 18.65
N VAL A 82 -6.35 1.03 18.92
CA VAL A 82 -7.23 0.58 20.02
C VAL A 82 -8.45 -0.07 19.39
#